data_AF-A0A1H8UAF2-F1
#
_entry.id   AF-A0A1H8UAF2-F1
#
_cell.length_a   1.000
_cell.length_b   1.000
_cell.length_c   1.000
_cell.angle_alpha   90.00
_cell.angle_beta   90.00
_cell.angle_gamma   90.00
#
_symmetry.space_group_name_H-M   'P 1'
#
loop_
_entity.id
_entity.type
_entity.pdbx_description
1 polymer ?
#
loop_
_entity_poly.entity_id
_entity_poly.type
_entity_poly.pdbx_seq_one_letter_code
_entity_poly.pdbx_strand_id
1 'polypeptide(L)'
;MLIAGTCVAMAQKVDYKSGTINVDGKDVAKVIRIKDKGSFGLTASYELDNMAGNKLVIATMATDFAPSRNDGDGYYYRFTFLSTGQVAIFGLSKFGPEKAFAKLLGESGVVINDQLDVSKVNELIALKSKNPKAQIEYNLVNRNYGMNVMIKENQILQGLDQIGVFKDITPNGADQDAYEFSLPSGLVVAKTTFKAGKGGVKNCIITTNKDGVTRMVDISEGGTYGESMVRSEGVDRHQETIKKIAKWLVKNQYL
;
A
#
# COMPACT_ATOMS: atom_id res chain seq x y z
N MET A 1 3.11 19.64 57.51
CA MET A 1 1.83 19.81 56.79
C MET A 1 2.17 19.95 55.31
N LEU A 2 2.16 18.84 54.57
CA LEU A 2 2.43 18.82 53.13
C LEU A 2 1.08 18.64 52.44
N ILE A 3 0.59 19.71 51.81
CA ILE A 3 -0.61 19.65 50.98
C ILE A 3 -0.16 19.09 49.64
N ALA A 4 -0.35 17.79 49.43
CA ALA A 4 -0.23 17.16 48.13
C ALA A 4 -1.39 17.66 47.26
N GLY A 5 -1.12 18.65 46.41
CA GLY A 5 -2.03 19.08 45.36
C GLY A 5 -2.19 17.95 44.35
N THR A 6 -3.31 17.23 44.42
CA THR A 6 -3.78 16.34 43.37
C THR A 6 -4.02 17.16 42.11
N CYS A 7 -3.08 17.10 41.15
CA CYS A 7 -3.28 17.63 39.81
C CYS A 7 -4.29 16.73 39.10
N VAL A 8 -5.56 17.15 39.09
CA VAL A 8 -6.60 16.49 38.30
C VAL A 8 -6.34 16.90 36.84
N ALA A 9 -5.68 16.03 36.08
CA ALA A 9 -5.56 16.21 34.63
C ALA A 9 -6.97 16.15 34.03
N MET A 10 -7.59 17.30 33.75
CA MET A 10 -8.86 17.33 33.03
C MET A 10 -8.61 16.82 31.62
N ALA A 11 -9.31 15.74 31.25
CA ALA A 11 -9.29 15.23 29.88
C ALA A 11 -9.81 16.33 28.95
N GLN A 12 -9.01 16.70 27.95
CA GLN A 12 -9.38 17.73 26.98
C GLN A 12 -10.68 17.39 26.26
N LYS A 13 -11.59 18.36 26.15
CA LYS A 13 -12.89 18.15 25.52
C LYS A 13 -12.76 18.34 24.02
N VAL A 14 -12.94 17.26 23.27
CA VAL A 14 -12.86 17.26 21.81
C VAL A 14 -14.24 17.15 21.21
N ASP A 15 -14.62 18.18 20.46
CA ASP A 15 -15.86 18.23 19.67
C ASP A 15 -15.51 18.25 18.16
N TYR A 16 -16.32 17.56 17.35
CA TYR A 16 -16.15 17.53 15.89
C TYR A 16 -17.48 17.88 15.22
N LYS A 17 -17.49 18.97 14.44
CA LYS A 17 -18.69 19.45 13.77
C LYS A 17 -18.36 20.07 12.42
N SER A 18 -19.08 19.67 11.38
CA SER A 18 -19.00 20.25 10.04
C SER A 18 -17.57 20.33 9.47
N GLY A 19 -16.75 19.31 9.68
CA GLY A 19 -15.36 19.31 9.19
C GLY A 19 -14.36 20.00 10.11
N THR A 20 -14.77 20.62 11.22
CA THR A 20 -13.85 21.32 12.13
C THR A 20 -13.68 20.55 13.44
N ILE A 21 -12.43 20.41 13.89
CA ILE A 21 -12.07 19.92 15.22
C ILE A 21 -12.02 21.11 16.16
N ASN A 22 -12.76 21.00 17.26
CA ASN A 22 -12.75 21.94 18.35
C ASN A 22 -12.20 21.27 19.61
N VAL A 23 -11.23 21.89 20.26
CA VAL A 23 -10.64 21.43 21.52
C VAL A 23 -10.83 22.51 22.56
N ASP A 24 -11.52 22.17 23.64
CA ASP A 24 -11.83 23.09 24.75
C ASP A 24 -12.46 24.42 24.28
N GLY A 25 -13.33 24.36 23.28
CA GLY A 25 -14.02 25.53 22.74
C GLY A 25 -13.27 26.25 21.60
N LYS A 26 -12.03 25.86 21.27
CA LYS A 26 -11.23 26.50 20.22
C LYS A 26 -11.13 25.62 18.98
N ASP A 27 -11.33 26.22 17.81
CA ASP A 27 -11.10 25.54 16.53
C ASP A 27 -9.60 25.36 16.32
N VAL A 28 -9.17 24.12 16.08
CA VAL A 28 -7.74 23.77 15.97
C VAL A 28 -7.34 23.26 14.59
N ALA A 29 -8.25 22.63 13.86
CA ALA A 29 -7.96 22.03 12.58
C ALA A 29 -9.23 21.70 11.79
N LYS A 30 -9.08 21.50 10.49
CA LYS A 30 -10.13 21.08 9.56
C LYS A 30 -9.83 19.68 9.02
N VAL A 31 -10.86 18.85 8.92
CA VAL A 31 -10.82 17.53 8.32
C VAL A 31 -11.42 17.61 6.93
N ILE A 32 -10.64 17.22 5.93
CA ILE A 32 -11.09 17.10 4.55
C ILE A 32 -11.27 15.62 4.23
N ARG A 33 -12.47 15.25 3.81
CA ARG A 33 -12.77 13.91 3.32
C ARG A 33 -12.56 13.83 1.81
N ILE A 34 -11.65 12.97 1.39
CA ILE A 34 -11.39 12.66 -0.01
C ILE A 34 -12.02 11.32 -0.34
N LYS A 35 -13.08 11.34 -1.15
CA LYS A 35 -13.70 10.09 -1.62
C LYS A 35 -12.76 9.38 -2.59
N ASP A 36 -12.57 8.09 -2.37
CA ASP A 36 -11.85 7.27 -3.33
C ASP A 36 -12.75 6.99 -4.55
N LYS A 37 -12.38 7.56 -5.71
CA LYS A 37 -13.12 7.39 -6.96
C LYS A 37 -13.01 5.95 -7.50
N GLY A 38 -11.94 5.21 -7.16
CA GLY A 38 -11.75 3.82 -7.58
C GLY A 38 -12.67 2.84 -6.86
N SER A 39 -13.14 3.19 -5.65
CA SER A 39 -14.01 2.36 -4.82
C SER A 39 -15.49 2.79 -4.86
N PHE A 40 -15.93 3.48 -5.91
CA PHE A 40 -17.27 4.11 -5.99
C PHE A 40 -17.60 5.02 -4.78
N GLY A 41 -16.59 5.59 -4.12
CA GLY A 41 -16.75 6.41 -2.92
C GLY A 41 -17.14 5.65 -1.64
N LEU A 42 -17.08 4.31 -1.64
CA LEU A 42 -17.35 3.48 -0.46
C LEU A 42 -16.28 3.64 0.62
N THR A 43 -15.06 3.99 0.20
CA THR A 43 -13.91 4.28 1.07
C THR A 43 -13.45 5.72 0.84
N ALA A 44 -12.78 6.28 1.84
CA ALA A 44 -12.28 7.64 1.78
C ALA A 44 -10.95 7.75 2.49
N SER A 45 -10.11 8.65 1.98
CA SER A 45 -8.94 9.17 2.67
C SER A 45 -9.32 10.46 3.39
N TYR A 46 -8.53 10.83 4.39
CA TYR A 46 -8.73 12.02 5.18
C TYR A 46 -7.48 12.87 5.18
N GLU A 47 -7.66 14.18 5.20
CA GLU A 47 -6.59 15.13 5.42
C GLU A 47 -6.93 15.97 6.64
N LEU A 48 -5.92 16.29 7.43
CA LEU A 48 -6.00 17.28 8.48
C LEU A 48 -5.26 18.52 8.00
N ASP A 49 -5.98 19.62 7.89
CA ASP A 49 -5.42 20.93 7.60
C ASP A 49 -5.47 21.79 8.87
N ASN A 50 -4.49 22.68 9.04
CA ASN A 50 -4.62 23.74 10.02
C ASN A 50 -5.69 24.76 9.59
N MET A 51 -5.99 25.74 10.44
CA MET A 51 -7.08 26.68 10.14
C MET A 51 -6.81 27.56 8.91
N ALA A 52 -5.53 27.75 8.57
CA ALA A 52 -5.06 28.46 7.37
C ALA A 52 -5.11 27.63 6.08
N GLY A 53 -5.41 26.32 6.15
CA GLY A 53 -5.49 25.43 4.98
C GLY A 53 -4.16 24.76 4.61
N ASN A 54 -3.16 24.81 5.49
CA ASN A 54 -1.93 24.03 5.30
C ASN A 54 -2.14 22.61 5.80
N LYS A 55 -1.77 21.65 4.96
CA LYS A 55 -1.89 20.23 5.26
C LYS A 55 -0.89 19.80 6.33
N LEU A 56 -1.40 19.12 7.35
CA LEU A 56 -0.63 18.59 8.47
C LEU A 56 -0.54 17.07 8.44
N VAL A 57 -1.66 16.38 8.19
CA VAL A 57 -1.72 14.90 8.22
C VAL A 57 -2.49 14.39 7.01
N ILE A 58 -2.01 13.29 6.42
CA ILE A 58 -2.74 12.53 5.40
C ILE A 58 -3.02 11.14 5.96
N ALA A 59 -4.27 10.71 5.97
CA ALA A 59 -4.67 9.35 6.32
C ALA A 59 -5.27 8.65 5.11
N THR A 60 -4.59 7.63 4.60
CA THR A 60 -5.08 6.77 3.51
C THR A 60 -5.46 5.40 4.06
N MET A 61 -6.50 4.79 3.51
CA MET A 61 -6.88 3.44 3.91
C MET A 61 -5.76 2.46 3.54
N ALA A 62 -5.33 1.64 4.49
CA ALA A 62 -4.25 0.69 4.33
C ALA A 62 -4.83 -0.71 4.04
N THR A 63 -5.06 -0.98 2.75
CA THR A 63 -5.66 -2.22 2.24
C THR A 63 -4.74 -3.43 2.32
N ASP A 64 -3.47 -3.21 2.65
CA ASP A 64 -2.43 -4.22 2.84
C ASP A 64 -2.45 -4.87 4.22
N PHE A 65 -3.42 -4.54 5.08
CA PHE A 65 -3.59 -5.10 6.44
C PHE A 65 -4.94 -5.74 6.65
N ALA A 66 -4.96 -6.90 7.32
CA ALA A 66 -6.18 -7.68 7.47
C ALA A 66 -7.13 -6.91 8.38
N PRO A 67 -8.40 -6.65 8.03
CA PRO A 67 -9.30 -5.90 8.89
C PRO A 67 -9.36 -6.51 10.30
N SER A 68 -9.40 -5.65 11.32
CA SER A 68 -9.48 -6.13 12.70
C SER A 68 -10.77 -6.93 12.89
N ARG A 69 -10.66 -8.24 13.15
CA ARG A 69 -11.84 -9.12 13.37
C ARG A 69 -12.45 -8.93 14.77
N ASN A 70 -11.64 -8.45 15.72
CA ASN A 70 -12.07 -8.06 17.06
C ASN A 70 -11.64 -6.62 17.31
N ASP A 71 -12.39 -5.95 18.17
CA ASP A 71 -12.30 -4.53 18.54
C ASP A 71 -12.90 -3.58 17.49
N GLY A 72 -13.70 -2.60 17.92
CA GLY A 72 -14.43 -1.64 17.08
C GLY A 72 -13.57 -0.73 16.17
N ASP A 73 -12.29 -1.05 16.03
CA ASP A 73 -11.30 -0.46 15.14
C ASP A 73 -11.50 -1.03 13.73
N GLY A 74 -12.47 -0.51 12.99
CA GLY A 74 -12.88 -1.00 11.66
C GLY A 74 -11.75 -1.29 10.65
N TYR A 75 -11.33 -0.28 9.89
CA TYR A 75 -10.29 -0.42 8.86
C TYR A 75 -8.98 0.19 9.35
N TYR A 76 -7.85 -0.33 8.86
CA TYR A 76 -6.56 0.29 9.09
C TYR A 76 -6.31 1.44 8.12
N TYR A 77 -5.66 2.47 8.63
CA TYR A 77 -5.29 3.67 7.91
C TYR A 77 -3.81 3.98 8.15
N ARG A 78 -3.12 4.38 7.09
CA ARG A 78 -1.75 4.86 7.14
C ARG A 78 -1.77 6.37 7.25
N PHE A 79 -1.28 6.87 8.36
CA PHE A 79 -1.17 8.30 8.65
C PHE A 79 0.23 8.75 8.33
N THR A 80 0.35 9.82 7.54
CA THR A 80 1.59 10.52 7.25
C THR A 80 1.53 11.90 7.89
N PHE A 81 2.43 12.16 8.84
CA PHE A 81 2.57 13.46 9.51
C PHE A 81 3.58 14.30 8.72
N LEU A 82 3.10 15.34 8.02
CA LEU A 82 3.88 15.97 6.94
C LEU A 82 5.08 16.78 7.43
N SER A 83 5.00 17.44 8.58
CA SER A 83 6.11 18.21 9.12
C SER A 83 7.22 17.34 9.72
N THR A 84 6.89 16.12 10.17
CA THR A 84 7.85 15.19 10.80
C THR A 84 8.32 14.10 9.85
N GLY A 85 7.60 13.87 8.74
CA GLY A 85 7.83 12.76 7.81
C GLY A 85 7.47 11.38 8.39
N GLN A 86 6.94 11.33 9.61
CA GLN A 86 6.63 10.07 10.28
C GLN A 86 5.38 9.44 9.69
N VAL A 87 5.42 8.11 9.59
CA VAL A 87 4.32 7.30 9.09
C VAL A 87 3.97 6.25 10.12
N ALA A 88 2.67 6.10 10.42
CA ALA A 88 2.18 5.09 11.37
C ALA A 88 0.80 4.56 10.95
N ILE A 89 0.48 3.35 11.41
CA ILE A 89 -0.81 2.70 11.13
C ILE A 89 -1.73 2.88 12.32
N PHE A 90 -2.96 3.30 12.07
CA PHE A 90 -4.00 3.45 13.09
C PHE A 90 -5.28 2.74 12.63
N GLY A 91 -6.06 2.23 13.59
CA GLY A 91 -7.40 1.72 13.32
C GLY A 91 -8.43 2.85 13.39
N LEU A 92 -9.33 2.94 12.43
CA LEU A 92 -10.48 3.84 12.45
C LEU A 92 -11.78 3.04 12.41
N SER A 93 -12.78 3.48 13.19
CA SER A 93 -14.11 2.86 13.23
C SER A 93 -14.72 2.73 11.82
N LYS A 94 -15.35 1.59 11.56
CA LYS A 94 -16.11 1.34 10.32
C LYS A 94 -17.32 2.27 10.20
N PHE A 95 -17.94 2.59 11.33
CA PHE A 95 -19.10 3.45 11.44
C PHE A 95 -18.65 4.84 11.91
N GLY A 96 -18.35 5.72 10.94
CA GLY A 96 -17.86 7.07 11.19
C GLY A 96 -16.32 7.24 11.24
N PRO A 97 -15.56 6.72 10.27
CA PRO A 97 -14.09 6.85 10.24
C PRO A 97 -13.59 8.30 10.29
N GLU A 98 -14.32 9.23 9.66
CA GLU A 98 -14.02 10.67 9.69
C GLU A 98 -14.05 11.25 11.12
N LYS A 99 -15.10 10.92 11.89
CA LYS A 99 -15.23 11.35 13.29
C LYS A 99 -14.17 10.68 14.17
N ALA A 100 -13.84 9.41 13.90
CA ALA A 100 -12.77 8.71 14.60
C ALA A 100 -11.40 9.34 14.33
N PHE A 101 -11.12 9.71 13.06
CA PHE A 101 -9.92 10.45 12.66
C PHE A 101 -9.80 11.79 13.39
N ALA A 102 -10.88 12.58 13.34
CA ALA A 102 -10.96 13.87 14.03
C ALA A 102 -10.73 13.74 15.54
N LYS A 103 -11.43 12.79 16.17
CA LYS A 103 -11.34 12.56 17.61
C LYS A 103 -9.92 12.12 18.01
N LEU A 104 -9.31 11.19 17.28
CA LEU A 104 -7.95 10.71 17.55
C LEU A 104 -6.94 11.86 17.55
N LEU A 105 -6.99 12.71 16.52
CA LEU A 105 -6.07 13.85 16.39
C LEU A 105 -6.37 14.95 17.42
N GLY A 106 -7.64 15.27 17.65
CA GLY A 106 -8.03 16.23 18.69
C GLY A 106 -7.61 15.77 20.10
N GLU A 107 -7.87 14.50 20.44
CA GLU A 107 -7.55 13.94 21.78
C GLU A 107 -6.05 13.70 21.98
N SER A 108 -5.27 13.72 20.91
CA SER A 108 -3.81 13.64 21.00
C SER A 108 -3.15 15.00 21.27
N GLY A 109 -3.85 16.11 21.00
CA GLY A 109 -3.27 17.45 21.11
C GLY A 109 -2.07 17.69 20.19
N VAL A 110 -1.97 16.94 19.08
CA VAL A 110 -0.82 17.03 18.16
C VAL A 110 -0.76 18.35 17.40
N VAL A 111 -1.87 19.09 17.31
CA VAL A 111 -1.90 20.41 16.67
C VAL A 111 -1.80 21.51 17.74
N ILE A 112 -0.71 22.26 17.70
CA ILE A 112 -0.45 23.40 18.59
C ILE A 112 0.00 24.56 17.73
N ASN A 113 -0.63 25.73 17.89
CA ASN A 113 -0.31 26.95 17.14
C ASN A 113 -0.23 26.71 15.62
N ASP A 114 -1.26 26.06 15.05
CA ASP A 114 -1.38 25.73 13.63
C ASP A 114 -0.29 24.80 13.04
N GLN A 115 0.50 24.14 13.89
CA GLN A 115 1.56 23.21 13.51
C GLN A 115 1.46 21.88 14.26
N LEU A 116 2.16 20.86 13.76
CA LEU A 116 2.30 19.60 14.50
C LEU A 116 3.40 19.71 15.56
N ASP A 117 3.06 19.38 16.80
CA ASP A 117 4.03 19.19 17.87
C ASP A 117 4.68 17.79 17.76
N VAL A 118 5.99 17.76 17.53
CA VAL A 118 6.75 16.52 17.29
C VAL A 118 6.68 15.57 18.47
N SER A 119 6.71 16.08 19.70
CA SER A 119 6.69 15.26 20.91
C SER A 119 5.33 14.58 21.06
N LYS A 120 4.26 15.31 20.79
CA LYS A 120 2.89 14.78 20.81
C LYS A 120 2.63 13.79 19.70
N VAL A 121 3.20 14.00 18.50
CA VAL A 121 3.13 13.01 17.40
C VAL A 121 3.82 11.72 17.81
N ASN A 122 5.02 11.80 18.40
CA ASN A 122 5.74 10.62 18.90
C ASN A 122 4.94 9.88 19.98
N GLU A 123 4.36 10.61 20.93
CA GLU A 123 3.51 10.06 22.00
C GLU A 123 2.27 9.36 21.42
N LEU A 124 1.58 9.99 20.47
CA LEU A 124 0.42 9.41 19.79
C LEU A 124 0.78 8.11 19.07
N ILE A 125 1.88 8.11 18.31
CA ILE A 125 2.34 6.93 17.58
C ILE A 125 2.67 5.81 18.57
N ALA A 126 3.45 6.10 19.62
CA ALA A 126 3.84 5.10 20.61
C ALA A 126 2.63 4.47 21.34
N LEU A 127 1.60 5.27 21.64
CA LEU A 127 0.46 4.82 22.45
C LEU A 127 -0.69 4.21 21.65
N LYS A 128 -0.93 4.67 20.42
CA LYS A 128 -2.15 4.37 19.67
C LYS A 128 -1.90 3.73 18.31
N SER A 129 -0.66 3.73 17.81
CA SER A 129 -0.39 3.02 16.56
C SER A 129 -0.65 1.53 16.73
N LYS A 130 -0.98 0.91 15.61
CA LYS A 130 -1.23 -0.51 15.49
C LYS A 130 -0.10 -1.11 14.68
N ASN A 131 0.26 -2.34 15.01
CA ASN A 131 1.11 -3.17 14.18
C ASN A 131 0.29 -4.37 13.65
N PRO A 132 -0.69 -4.12 12.75
CA PRO A 132 -1.57 -5.16 12.29
C PRO A 132 -0.83 -6.18 11.43
N LYS A 133 -1.34 -7.41 11.42
CA LYS A 133 -0.83 -8.41 10.48
C LYS A 133 -1.11 -7.93 9.07
N ALA A 134 -0.06 -7.81 8.26
CA ALA A 134 -0.22 -7.58 6.83
C ALA A 134 -1.21 -8.62 6.29
N GLN A 135 -2.28 -8.13 5.64
CA GLN A 135 -3.06 -8.95 4.73
C GLN A 135 -2.15 -9.14 3.54
N ILE A 136 -1.31 -10.14 3.65
CA ILE A 136 -0.82 -10.79 2.45
C ILE A 136 -1.98 -11.66 1.94
N GLU A 137 -3.12 -11.03 1.61
CA GLU A 137 -4.09 -11.65 0.73
C GLU A 137 -3.49 -11.53 -0.67
N TYR A 138 -2.65 -12.51 -0.96
CA TYR A 138 -2.73 -13.13 -2.26
C TYR A 138 -4.17 -13.66 -2.39
N ASN A 139 -5.13 -12.80 -2.70
CA ASN A 139 -6.32 -13.25 -3.41
C ASN A 139 -5.81 -13.63 -4.79
N LEU A 140 -5.19 -14.81 -4.82
CA LEU A 140 -4.79 -15.54 -5.97
C LEU A 140 -6.03 -15.51 -6.86
N VAL A 141 -6.04 -14.69 -7.92
CA VAL A 141 -7.13 -14.69 -8.90
C VAL A 141 -7.40 -16.14 -9.25
N ASN A 142 -8.68 -16.55 -9.30
CA ASN A 142 -9.05 -17.96 -9.39
C ASN A 142 -8.28 -18.62 -10.53
N ARG A 143 -7.32 -19.47 -10.17
CA ARG A 143 -6.28 -19.96 -11.07
C ARG A 143 -6.69 -21.27 -11.66
N ASN A 144 -6.77 -21.31 -12.98
CA ASN A 144 -6.90 -22.58 -13.65
C ASN A 144 -5.50 -23.12 -13.97
N TYR A 145 -4.98 -23.98 -13.10
CA TYR A 145 -3.65 -24.58 -13.25
C TYR A 145 -3.52 -25.45 -14.53
N GLY A 146 -4.63 -25.80 -15.19
CA GLY A 146 -4.66 -26.46 -16.50
C GLY A 146 -4.67 -25.49 -17.69
N MET A 147 -4.86 -24.18 -17.47
CA MET A 147 -4.85 -23.17 -18.53
C MET A 147 -3.47 -22.55 -18.71
N ASN A 148 -3.07 -22.38 -19.98
CA ASN A 148 -1.84 -21.71 -20.34
C ASN A 148 -1.90 -20.21 -20.00
N VAL A 149 -0.77 -19.68 -19.55
CA VAL A 149 -0.58 -18.24 -19.36
C VAL A 149 -0.43 -17.57 -20.72
N MET A 150 -1.12 -16.44 -20.92
CA MET A 150 -1.02 -15.59 -22.09
C MET A 150 -0.59 -14.18 -21.69
N ILE A 151 0.13 -13.50 -22.58
CA ILE A 151 0.52 -12.11 -22.40
C ILE A 151 -0.18 -11.27 -23.46
N LYS A 152 -0.88 -10.21 -23.03
CA LYS A 152 -1.48 -9.21 -23.92
C LYS A 152 -1.10 -7.83 -23.38
N GLU A 153 -0.38 -7.04 -24.18
CA GLU A 153 0.22 -5.78 -23.71
C GLU A 153 1.05 -6.04 -22.44
N ASN A 154 0.72 -5.38 -21.33
CA ASN A 154 1.34 -5.58 -20.02
C ASN A 154 0.57 -6.55 -19.10
N GLN A 155 -0.50 -7.17 -19.59
CA GLN A 155 -1.38 -8.04 -18.81
C GLN A 155 -0.98 -9.51 -18.92
N ILE A 156 -1.20 -10.24 -17.82
CA ILE A 156 -1.00 -11.68 -17.70
C ILE A 156 -2.38 -12.32 -17.53
N LEU A 157 -2.74 -13.20 -18.45
CA LEU A 157 -4.08 -13.79 -18.54
C LEU A 157 -4.05 -15.32 -18.42
N GLN A 158 -5.11 -15.90 -17.85
CA GLN A 158 -5.46 -17.32 -17.99
C GLN A 158 -6.88 -17.42 -18.56
N GLY A 159 -7.01 -17.83 -19.82
CA GLY A 159 -8.29 -17.73 -20.52
C GLY A 159 -8.69 -16.27 -20.71
N LEU A 160 -9.82 -15.86 -20.14
CA LEU A 160 -10.32 -14.47 -20.17
C LEU A 160 -9.99 -13.69 -18.89
N ASP A 161 -9.50 -14.36 -17.85
CA ASP A 161 -9.25 -13.75 -16.55
C ASP A 161 -7.85 -13.14 -16.48
N GLN A 162 -7.78 -11.88 -16.05
CA GLN A 162 -6.52 -11.22 -15.75
C GLN A 162 -6.01 -11.66 -14.39
N ILE A 163 -4.86 -12.33 -14.37
CA ILE A 163 -4.24 -12.86 -13.16
C ILE A 163 -3.04 -12.02 -12.68
N GLY A 164 -2.54 -11.10 -13.51
CA GLY A 164 -1.46 -10.21 -13.14
C GLY A 164 -1.13 -9.14 -14.18
N VAL A 165 -0.15 -8.32 -13.84
CA VAL A 165 0.43 -7.27 -14.69
C VAL A 165 1.94 -7.33 -14.52
N PHE A 166 2.69 -6.98 -15.57
CA PHE A 166 4.13 -6.77 -15.47
C PHE A 166 4.53 -5.36 -15.91
N LYS A 167 5.73 -4.94 -15.50
CA LYS A 167 6.31 -3.65 -15.85
C LYS A 167 7.82 -3.79 -16.06
N ASP A 168 8.33 -3.28 -17.18
CA ASP A 168 9.76 -3.08 -17.39
C ASP A 168 10.25 -1.96 -16.44
N ILE A 169 11.22 -2.30 -15.59
CA ILE A 169 11.88 -1.40 -14.63
C ILE A 169 13.39 -1.38 -14.86
N THR A 170 13.84 -1.78 -16.04
CA THR A 170 15.26 -1.83 -16.42
C THR A 170 15.88 -0.44 -16.32
N PRO A 171 16.91 -0.24 -15.48
CA PRO A 171 17.62 1.03 -15.42
C PRO A 171 18.31 1.34 -16.75
N ASN A 172 18.36 2.63 -17.12
CA ASN A 172 19.08 3.07 -18.31
C ASN A 172 20.55 2.63 -18.25
N GLY A 173 21.01 1.89 -19.26
CA GLY A 173 22.38 1.39 -19.34
C GLY A 173 22.67 0.12 -18.51
N ALA A 174 21.64 -0.56 -17.99
CA ALA A 174 21.82 -1.82 -17.26
C ALA A 174 22.22 -2.98 -18.19
N ASP A 175 23.10 -3.86 -17.69
CA ASP A 175 23.54 -5.09 -18.38
C ASP A 175 22.53 -6.25 -18.29
N GLN A 176 21.46 -6.07 -17.52
CA GLN A 176 20.39 -7.03 -17.29
C GLN A 176 19.04 -6.32 -17.39
N ASP A 177 18.06 -7.03 -17.95
CA ASP A 177 16.68 -6.60 -17.96
C ASP A 177 16.07 -6.83 -16.57
N ALA A 178 15.24 -5.88 -16.12
CA ALA A 178 14.56 -5.95 -14.83
C ALA A 178 13.06 -5.73 -15.01
N TYR A 179 12.26 -6.60 -14.39
CA TYR A 179 10.81 -6.53 -14.45
C TYR A 179 10.19 -6.66 -13.06
N GLU A 180 9.06 -5.99 -12.89
CA GLU A 180 8.19 -6.11 -11.72
C GLU A 180 6.89 -6.82 -12.11
N PHE A 181 6.43 -7.73 -11.27
CA PHE A 181 5.18 -8.47 -11.43
C PHE A 181 4.24 -8.15 -10.28
N SER A 182 2.99 -7.87 -10.62
CA SER A 182 1.96 -7.48 -9.66
C SER A 182 0.65 -8.22 -9.90
N LEU A 183 -0.14 -8.37 -8.84
CA LEU A 183 -1.56 -8.75 -8.95
C LEU A 183 -2.34 -7.64 -9.68
N PRO A 184 -3.54 -7.92 -10.22
CA PRO A 184 -4.40 -6.89 -10.82
C PRO A 184 -4.75 -5.74 -9.85
N SER A 185 -4.68 -6.00 -8.54
CA SER A 185 -4.85 -4.97 -7.50
C SER A 185 -3.69 -3.97 -7.40
N GLY A 186 -2.58 -4.23 -8.09
CA GLY A 186 -1.34 -3.45 -8.02
C GLY A 186 -0.34 -3.93 -6.97
N LEU A 187 -0.66 -4.97 -6.19
CA LEU A 187 0.29 -5.55 -5.23
C LEU A 187 1.46 -6.20 -5.96
N VAL A 188 2.68 -5.69 -5.76
CA VAL A 188 3.91 -6.28 -6.29
C VAL A 188 4.19 -7.60 -5.61
N VAL A 189 4.26 -8.69 -6.39
CA VAL A 189 4.48 -10.04 -5.89
C VAL A 189 5.91 -10.54 -6.14
N ALA A 190 6.55 -10.06 -7.20
CA ALA A 190 7.90 -10.43 -7.52
C ALA A 190 8.65 -9.35 -8.32
N LYS A 191 9.96 -9.33 -8.15
CA LYS A 191 10.89 -8.62 -9.02
C LYS A 191 11.84 -9.62 -9.64
N THR A 192 12.11 -9.46 -10.93
CA THR A 192 12.99 -10.37 -11.65
C THR A 192 14.07 -9.60 -12.38
N THR A 193 15.28 -10.15 -12.38
CA THR A 193 16.32 -9.74 -13.31
C THR A 193 16.74 -10.91 -14.17
N PHE A 194 17.08 -10.67 -15.42
CA PHE A 194 17.60 -11.69 -16.30
C PHE A 194 18.43 -11.07 -17.42
N LYS A 195 19.23 -11.90 -18.08
CA LYS A 195 19.92 -11.52 -19.31
C LYS A 195 19.34 -12.30 -20.48
N ALA A 196 18.56 -11.64 -21.32
CA ALA A 196 18.06 -12.22 -22.55
C ALA A 196 19.09 -12.06 -23.68
N GLY A 197 19.26 -13.10 -24.51
CA GLY A 197 20.12 -13.04 -25.69
C GLY A 197 19.80 -14.14 -26.69
N LYS A 198 20.53 -14.17 -27.81
CA LYS A 198 20.34 -15.13 -28.93
C LYS A 198 20.36 -16.61 -28.51
N GLY A 199 20.97 -16.95 -27.38
CA GLY A 199 21.12 -18.33 -26.89
C GLY A 199 20.20 -18.70 -25.72
N GLY A 200 19.24 -17.85 -25.34
CA GLY A 200 18.37 -18.13 -24.19
C GLY A 200 18.31 -16.99 -23.18
N VAL A 201 17.62 -17.26 -22.07
CA VAL A 201 17.65 -16.42 -20.88
C VAL A 201 18.67 -16.99 -19.90
N LYS A 202 19.60 -16.16 -19.44
CA LYS A 202 20.60 -16.52 -18.42
C LYS A 202 20.38 -15.72 -17.15
N ASN A 203 20.83 -16.29 -16.03
CA ASN A 203 20.83 -15.64 -14.72
C ASN A 203 19.46 -15.05 -14.36
N CYS A 204 18.37 -15.79 -14.60
CA CYS A 204 17.05 -15.35 -14.16
C CYS A 204 16.99 -15.45 -12.64
N ILE A 205 16.99 -14.30 -11.99
CA ILE A 205 16.87 -14.16 -10.55
C ILE A 205 15.47 -13.64 -10.27
N ILE A 206 14.74 -14.34 -9.41
CA ILE A 206 13.40 -13.95 -8.97
C ILE A 206 13.46 -13.68 -7.47
N THR A 207 13.02 -12.50 -7.07
CA THR A 207 12.82 -12.12 -5.67
C THR A 207 11.32 -11.97 -5.42
N THR A 208 10.79 -12.75 -4.48
CA THR A 208 9.35 -12.79 -4.18
C THR A 208 9.03 -12.05 -2.89
N ASN A 209 7.99 -11.22 -2.93
CA ASN A 209 7.60 -10.41 -1.77
C ASN A 209 6.80 -11.21 -0.73
N LYS A 210 6.18 -12.34 -1.12
CA LYS A 210 5.39 -13.22 -0.21
C LYS A 210 6.20 -13.71 0.97
N ASP A 211 7.40 -14.17 0.67
CA ASP A 211 8.27 -14.96 1.52
C ASP A 211 9.66 -14.32 1.67
N GLY A 212 9.93 -13.23 0.94
CA GLY A 212 11.19 -12.51 0.98
C GLY A 212 12.36 -13.30 0.39
N VAL A 213 12.09 -14.31 -0.44
CA VAL A 213 13.13 -15.21 -0.95
C VAL A 213 13.63 -14.75 -2.31
N THR A 214 14.94 -14.76 -2.49
CA THR A 214 15.61 -14.58 -3.79
C THR A 214 16.16 -15.91 -4.28
N ARG A 215 15.83 -16.30 -5.51
CA ARG A 215 16.28 -17.56 -6.12
C ARG A 215 16.77 -17.33 -7.53
N MET A 216 17.80 -18.08 -7.92
CA MET A 216 18.10 -18.29 -9.33
C MET A 216 17.14 -19.36 -9.85
N VAL A 217 16.39 -19.05 -10.90
CA VAL A 217 15.37 -19.91 -11.48
C VAL A 217 15.78 -20.28 -12.90
N ASP A 218 15.77 -21.56 -13.20
CA ASP A 218 15.92 -22.03 -14.56
C ASP A 218 14.57 -21.94 -15.29
N ILE A 219 14.52 -21.11 -16.34
CA ILE A 219 13.36 -20.95 -17.22
C ILE A 219 13.64 -21.46 -18.64
N SER A 220 14.65 -22.33 -18.79
CA SER A 220 15.12 -22.89 -20.07
C SER A 220 14.33 -24.11 -20.58
N GLU A 221 13.21 -24.48 -19.95
CA GLU A 221 12.32 -25.51 -20.48
C GLU A 221 11.38 -24.94 -21.59
N GLY A 222 11.34 -25.63 -22.75
CA GLY A 222 10.26 -25.54 -23.75
C GLY A 222 10.25 -24.33 -24.70
N GLY A 223 11.15 -24.26 -25.69
CA GLY A 223 10.98 -23.41 -26.90
C GLY A 223 11.66 -22.04 -26.87
N THR A 224 11.31 -21.19 -27.84
CA THR A 224 11.95 -19.91 -28.22
C THR A 224 12.22 -18.97 -27.04
N TYR A 225 13.37 -18.28 -27.08
CA TYR A 225 13.82 -17.32 -26.08
C TYR A 225 14.16 -15.97 -26.72
N GLY A 226 14.13 -14.92 -25.92
CA GLY A 226 14.65 -13.62 -26.31
C GLY A 226 13.60 -12.70 -26.93
N GLU A 227 14.09 -11.65 -27.59
CA GLU A 227 13.24 -10.59 -28.11
C GLU A 227 12.11 -11.14 -28.99
N SER A 228 10.87 -10.68 -28.81
CA SER A 228 9.73 -11.03 -29.65
C SER A 228 10.13 -10.84 -31.12
N MET A 229 9.96 -11.89 -31.93
CA MET A 229 10.24 -11.83 -33.38
C MET A 229 9.34 -10.83 -34.11
N VAL A 230 8.28 -10.34 -33.45
CA VAL A 230 7.38 -9.31 -33.96
C VAL A 230 7.42 -8.13 -33.00
N ARG A 231 8.36 -7.19 -33.23
CA ARG A 231 8.29 -5.85 -32.63
C ARG A 231 7.12 -5.11 -33.27
N SER A 232 5.96 -5.16 -32.64
CA SER A 232 4.80 -4.31 -32.94
C SER A 232 4.52 -3.38 -31.77
N GLU A 233 3.89 -2.24 -32.04
CA GLU A 233 3.46 -1.31 -31.00
C GLU A 233 2.57 -2.02 -29.97
N GLY A 234 2.88 -1.85 -28.67
CA GLY A 234 2.18 -2.52 -27.57
C GLY A 234 2.67 -3.94 -27.22
N VAL A 235 3.72 -4.47 -27.87
CA VAL A 235 4.31 -5.78 -27.54
C VAL A 235 5.67 -5.60 -26.88
N ASP A 236 5.84 -6.13 -25.67
CA ASP A 236 7.09 -6.07 -24.93
C ASP A 236 8.19 -6.89 -25.63
N ARG A 237 9.42 -6.36 -25.65
CA ARG A 237 10.56 -7.05 -26.27
C ARG A 237 10.76 -8.44 -25.68
N HIS A 238 10.54 -8.67 -24.39
CA HIS A 238 10.82 -9.95 -23.74
C HIS A 238 9.55 -10.78 -23.44
N GLN A 239 8.48 -10.59 -24.21
CA GLN A 239 7.16 -11.21 -23.97
C GLN A 239 7.22 -12.72 -23.67
N GLU A 240 7.98 -13.51 -24.42
CA GLU A 240 8.06 -14.96 -24.20
C GLU A 240 8.79 -15.32 -22.89
N THR A 241 9.83 -14.55 -22.53
CA THR A 241 10.51 -14.69 -21.24
C THR A 241 9.58 -14.35 -20.08
N ILE A 242 8.85 -13.24 -20.21
CA ILE A 242 7.87 -12.76 -19.23
C ILE A 242 6.76 -13.79 -19.02
N LYS A 243 6.27 -14.40 -20.11
CA LYS A 243 5.29 -15.50 -20.07
C LYS A 243 5.80 -16.71 -19.30
N LYS A 244 7.06 -17.12 -19.49
CA LYS A 244 7.67 -18.24 -18.75
C LYS A 244 7.84 -17.92 -17.26
N ILE A 245 8.29 -16.71 -16.94
CA ILE A 245 8.37 -16.22 -15.56
C ILE A 245 6.98 -16.20 -14.91
N ALA A 246 5.97 -15.68 -15.60
CA ALA A 246 4.60 -15.66 -15.13
C ALA A 246 4.06 -17.08 -14.87
N LYS A 247 4.35 -18.04 -15.76
CA LYS A 247 4.00 -19.46 -15.54
C LYS A 247 4.68 -20.04 -14.30
N TRP A 248 5.94 -19.70 -14.05
CA TRP A 248 6.64 -20.12 -12.83
C TRP A 248 5.99 -19.51 -11.58
N LEU A 249 5.65 -18.22 -11.60
CA LEU A 249 4.97 -17.55 -10.49
C LEU A 249 3.59 -18.16 -10.21
N VAL A 250 2.84 -18.56 -11.25
CA VAL A 250 1.57 -19.29 -11.12
C VAL A 250 1.76 -20.66 -10.48
N LYS A 251 2.73 -21.45 -10.97
CA LYS A 251 3.04 -22.78 -10.43
C LYS A 251 3.44 -22.73 -8.95
N ASN A 252 4.12 -21.67 -8.53
CA ASN A 252 4.60 -21.49 -7.16
C ASN A 252 3.69 -20.61 -6.28
N GLN A 253 2.46 -20.33 -6.73
CA GLN A 253 1.43 -19.62 -5.94
C GLN A 253 1.80 -18.17 -5.55
N TYR A 254 2.46 -17.45 -6.44
CA TYR A 254 2.76 -16.01 -6.31
C TYR A 254 1.89 -15.14 -7.22
N LEU A 255 1.64 -15.58 -8.46
CA LEU A 255 0.66 -15.02 -9.41
C LEU A 255 -0.49 -15.98 -9.63
#